data_AF-A9WFV5-F1
#
_entry.id   AF-A9WFV5-F1
#
_cell.length_a   1.000
_cell.length_b   1.000
_cell.length_c   1.000
_cell.angle_alpha   90.00
_cell.angle_beta   90.00
_cell.angle_gamma   90.00
#
_symmetry.space_group_name_H-M   'P 1'
#
loop_
_entity.id
_entity.type
_entity.pdbx_description
1 polymer ?
#
loop_
_entity_poly.entity_id
_entity_poly.type
_entity_poly.pdbx_seq_one_letter_code
_entity_poly.pdbx_strand_id
1 'polypeptide(L)'
;MTWQLAQRNPERLTIHFIPWLTWSFVGLVAYGVGTIVQSIVAGNQPLTSGTAIAVALLVGMAFFALITGGQLGICQIDYRRKLVTVTSYGLLGRRHQERQLTDVKGLEVRVLRRAQYRLLLALRSGERLPLAPFYLISFSDQGIRRIAEALNVEPELIPEKPGGRR
;
A
#
# COMPACT_ATOMS: atom_id res chain seq x y z
N MET A 1 0.60 -2.67 9.59
CA MET A 1 1.81 -3.34 9.06
C MET A 1 1.64 -3.53 7.57
N THR A 2 2.67 -3.20 6.80
CA THR A 2 2.68 -3.32 5.33
C THR A 2 3.70 -4.36 4.92
N TRP A 3 3.28 -5.42 4.23
CA TRP A 3 4.20 -6.44 3.75
C TRP A 3 4.75 -6.02 2.38
N GLN A 4 6.02 -6.35 2.17
CA GLN A 4 6.74 -6.07 0.94
C GLN A 4 7.17 -7.39 0.31
N LEU A 5 6.83 -7.57 -0.95
CA LEU A 5 7.36 -8.67 -1.76
C LEU A 5 8.22 -8.08 -2.86
N ALA A 6 9.55 -8.14 -2.68
CA ALA A 6 10.51 -7.75 -3.70
C ALA A 6 10.90 -8.99 -4.52
N GLN A 7 10.49 -9.04 -5.78
CA GLN A 7 10.91 -10.04 -6.75
C GLN A 7 11.97 -9.43 -7.64
N ARG A 8 13.22 -9.91 -7.48
CA ARG A 8 14.36 -9.49 -8.29
C ARG A 8 14.58 -10.50 -9.41
N ASN A 9 14.55 -10.01 -10.63
CA ASN A 9 14.99 -10.70 -11.82
C ASN A 9 16.14 -9.86 -12.42
N PRO A 10 17.17 -10.46 -13.06
CA PRO A 10 18.28 -9.72 -13.66
C PRO A 10 17.88 -8.49 -14.50
N GLU A 11 16.71 -8.52 -15.16
CA GLU A 11 16.25 -7.41 -16.00
C GLU A 11 15.21 -6.49 -15.33
N ARG A 12 14.60 -6.92 -14.22
CA ARG A 12 13.51 -6.18 -13.57
C ARG A 12 13.47 -6.38 -12.06
N LEU A 13 13.19 -5.32 -11.32
CA LEU A 13 12.82 -5.38 -9.92
C LEU A 13 11.35 -5.02 -9.75
N THR A 14 10.55 -5.92 -9.18
CA THR A 14 9.14 -5.65 -8.84
C THR A 14 8.98 -5.67 -7.33
N ILE A 15 8.38 -4.62 -6.78
CA ILE A 15 8.10 -4.47 -5.36
C ILE A 15 6.60 -4.32 -5.19
N HIS A 16 6.01 -5.25 -4.45
CA HIS A 16 4.60 -5.20 -4.08
C HIS A 16 4.46 -4.65 -2.67
N PHE A 17 3.62 -3.64 -2.51
CA PHE A 17 3.23 -3.06 -1.23
C PHE A 17 1.80 -3.49 -0.93
N ILE A 18 1.65 -4.36 0.07
CA ILE A 18 0.35 -4.92 0.46
C ILE A 18 -0.01 -4.41 1.87
N PRO A 19 -1.13 -3.69 2.05
CA PRO A 19 -1.59 -3.26 3.36
C PRO A 19 -2.25 -4.43 4.10
N TRP A 20 -1.42 -5.37 4.55
CA TRP A 20 -1.87 -6.66 5.10
C TRP A 20 -2.83 -6.50 6.27
N LEU A 21 -2.65 -5.48 7.11
CA LEU A 21 -3.57 -5.19 8.23
C LEU A 21 -5.00 -4.93 7.75
N THR A 22 -5.17 -4.11 6.70
CA THR A 22 -6.49 -3.82 6.13
C THR A 22 -7.11 -5.07 5.54
N TRP A 23 -6.33 -5.84 4.76
CA TRP A 23 -6.79 -7.09 4.15
C TRP A 23 -7.12 -8.17 5.18
N SER A 24 -6.37 -8.23 6.29
CA SER A 24 -6.63 -9.17 7.39
C SER A 24 -7.90 -8.80 8.14
N PHE A 25 -8.12 -7.50 8.42
CA PHE A 25 -9.37 -7.03 9.01
C PHE A 25 -10.57 -7.38 8.13
N VAL A 26 -10.47 -7.14 6.83
CA VAL A 26 -11.52 -7.48 5.86
C VAL A 26 -11.75 -8.99 5.82
N GLY A 27 -10.69 -9.81 5.84
CA GLY A 27 -10.81 -11.27 5.92
C GLY A 27 -11.51 -11.73 7.20
N LEU A 28 -11.19 -11.12 8.35
CA LEU A 28 -11.86 -11.41 9.62
C LEU A 28 -13.35 -11.04 9.59
N VAL A 29 -13.69 -9.88 9.03
CA VAL A 29 -15.07 -9.44 8.87
C VAL A 29 -15.83 -10.37 7.93
N ALA A 30 -15.24 -10.73 6.78
CA ALA A 30 -15.83 -11.67 5.84
C ALA A 30 -16.08 -13.04 6.47
N TYR A 31 -15.15 -13.54 7.28
CA TYR A 31 -15.33 -14.76 8.04
C TYR A 31 -16.49 -14.65 9.04
N GLY A 32 -16.55 -13.58 9.83
CA GLY A 32 -17.64 -13.35 10.79
C GLY A 32 -19.01 -13.18 10.14
N VAL A 33 -19.10 -12.49 9.02
CA VAL A 33 -20.35 -12.40 8.23
C VAL A 33 -20.72 -13.76 7.67
N GLY A 34 -19.74 -14.52 7.15
CA GLY A 34 -19.95 -15.85 6.60
C GLY A 34 -20.52 -16.83 7.63
N THR A 35 -20.00 -16.82 8.86
CA THR A 35 -20.51 -17.71 9.93
C THR A 35 -21.93 -17.35 10.35
N ILE A 36 -22.28 -16.06 10.43
CA ILE A 36 -23.65 -15.59 10.72
C ILE A 36 -24.60 -15.99 9.60
N VAL A 37 -24.24 -15.74 8.34
CA VAL A 37 -25.11 -16.08 7.19
C VAL A 37 -25.29 -17.58 7.09
N GLN A 38 -24.23 -18.37 7.30
CA GLN A 38 -24.29 -19.82 7.26
C GLN A 38 -25.20 -20.39 8.37
N SER A 39 -25.17 -19.84 9.58
CA SER A 39 -26.05 -20.29 10.67
C SER A 39 -27.53 -20.04 10.35
N ILE A 40 -27.84 -18.93 9.67
CA ILE A 40 -29.20 -18.58 9.23
C ILE A 40 -29.66 -19.52 8.12
N VAL A 41 -28.83 -19.74 7.10
CA VAL A 41 -29.14 -20.64 5.97
C VAL A 41 -29.31 -22.08 6.42
N ALA A 42 -28.52 -22.52 7.40
CA ALA A 42 -28.64 -23.84 8.01
C ALA A 42 -29.88 -23.99 8.93
N GLY A 43 -30.66 -22.93 9.15
CA GLY A 43 -31.83 -22.94 10.02
C GLY A 43 -31.52 -22.94 11.51
N ASN A 44 -30.26 -22.75 11.91
CA ASN A 44 -29.84 -22.75 13.31
C ASN A 44 -30.20 -21.45 14.04
N GLN A 45 -30.39 -20.35 13.31
CA GLN A 45 -30.76 -19.05 13.88
C GLN A 45 -31.80 -18.35 12.99
N PRO A 46 -32.85 -17.73 13.58
CA PRO A 46 -33.79 -16.93 12.81
C PRO A 46 -33.16 -15.60 12.38
N LEU A 47 -33.49 -15.14 11.17
CA LEU A 47 -33.13 -13.81 10.70
C LEU A 47 -33.93 -12.76 11.47
N THR A 48 -33.27 -12.00 12.33
CA THR A 48 -33.83 -10.86 13.04
C THR A 48 -33.39 -9.54 12.40
N SER A 49 -34.13 -8.46 12.66
CA SER A 49 -33.73 -7.11 12.27
C SER A 49 -32.36 -6.72 12.84
N GLY A 50 -32.08 -7.11 14.09
CA GLY A 50 -30.78 -6.91 14.73
C GLY A 50 -29.63 -7.60 14.00
N THR A 51 -29.81 -8.88 13.60
CA THR A 51 -28.80 -9.60 12.81
C THR A 51 -28.58 -8.98 11.43
N ALA A 52 -29.64 -8.52 10.77
CA ALA A 52 -29.54 -7.87 9.46
C ALA A 52 -28.75 -6.55 9.54
N ILE A 53 -29.03 -5.72 10.55
CA ILE A 53 -28.30 -4.46 10.78
C ILE A 53 -26.83 -4.73 11.12
N ALA A 54 -26.55 -5.72 11.98
CA ALA A 54 -25.18 -6.06 12.34
C ALA A 54 -24.35 -6.49 11.13
N VAL A 55 -24.91 -7.34 10.26
CA VAL A 55 -24.27 -7.74 9.00
C VAL A 55 -24.05 -6.53 8.09
N ALA A 56 -25.04 -5.66 7.92
CA ALA A 56 -24.92 -4.46 7.11
C ALA A 56 -23.80 -3.52 7.61
N LEU A 57 -23.69 -3.32 8.93
CA LEU A 57 -22.62 -2.52 9.54
C LEU A 57 -21.24 -3.14 9.33
N LEU A 58 -21.11 -4.46 9.52
CA LEU A 58 -19.86 -5.19 9.29
C LEU A 58 -19.41 -5.06 7.83
N VAL A 59 -20.33 -5.31 6.89
CA VAL A 59 -20.06 -5.16 5.45
C VAL A 59 -19.69 -3.72 5.12
N GLY A 60 -20.42 -2.74 5.65
CA GLY A 60 -20.13 -1.31 5.48
C GLY A 60 -18.74 -0.93 5.99
N MET A 61 -18.35 -1.41 7.17
CA MET A 61 -17.01 -1.21 7.72
C MET A 61 -15.91 -1.85 6.86
N ALA A 62 -16.13 -3.05 6.32
CA ALA A 62 -15.18 -3.70 5.42
C ALA A 62 -14.98 -2.90 4.14
N PHE A 63 -16.06 -2.44 3.50
CA PHE A 63 -15.97 -1.57 2.32
C PHE A 63 -15.26 -0.26 2.63
N PHE A 64 -15.61 0.40 3.74
CA PHE A 64 -14.96 1.63 4.17
C PHE A 64 -13.44 1.43 4.36
N ALA A 65 -13.04 0.35 5.04
CA ALA A 65 -11.63 0.02 5.25
C ALA A 65 -10.90 -0.23 3.93
N LEU A 66 -11.51 -0.95 2.98
CA LEU A 66 -10.90 -1.21 1.68
C LEU A 66 -10.76 0.05 0.81
N ILE A 67 -11.75 0.94 0.83
CA ILE A 67 -11.72 2.21 0.07
C ILE A 67 -10.60 3.12 0.60
N THR A 68 -10.50 3.23 1.93
CA THR A 68 -9.58 4.16 2.59
C THR A 68 -8.14 3.63 2.67
N GLY A 69 -7.95 2.32 2.82
CA GLY A 69 -6.63 1.73 3.11
C GLY A 69 -6.37 0.37 2.49
N GLY A 70 -7.25 -0.13 1.61
CA GLY A 70 -7.09 -1.43 0.93
C GLY A 70 -6.31 -1.35 -0.39
N GLN A 71 -5.83 -0.16 -0.75
CA GLN A 71 -5.10 0.05 -2.00
C GLN A 71 -3.79 -0.74 -2.00
N LEU A 72 -3.48 -1.41 -3.09
CA LEU A 72 -2.24 -2.13 -3.33
C LEU A 72 -1.30 -1.25 -4.15
N GLY A 73 -0.03 -1.18 -3.79
CA GLY A 73 1.00 -0.49 -4.58
C GLY A 73 1.90 -1.52 -5.25
N ILE A 74 2.22 -1.32 -6.53
CA ILE A 74 3.23 -2.10 -7.25
C ILE A 74 4.20 -1.10 -7.87
N CYS A 75 5.47 -1.19 -7.48
CA CYS A 75 6.56 -0.48 -8.13
C CYS A 75 7.37 -1.46 -8.98
N GLN A 76 7.56 -1.15 -10.24
CA GLN A 76 8.36 -1.92 -11.18
C GLN A 76 9.49 -1.05 -11.70
N ILE A 77 10.71 -1.57 -11.64
CA ILE A 77 11.90 -0.95 -12.20
C ILE A 77 12.38 -1.90 -13.30
N ASP A 78 12.30 -1.45 -14.54
CA ASP A 78 12.78 -2.18 -15.72
C ASP A 78 14.12 -1.58 -16.16
N TYR A 79 15.20 -2.33 -15.96
CA TYR A 79 16.56 -1.89 -16.30
C TYR A 79 16.80 -1.87 -17.80
N ARG A 80 16.16 -2.78 -18.54
CA ARG A 80 16.33 -2.93 -19.98
C ARG A 80 15.67 -1.77 -20.73
N ARG A 81 14.46 -1.40 -20.28
CA ARG A 81 13.72 -0.26 -20.85
C ARG A 81 14.06 1.08 -20.21
N LYS A 82 14.82 1.07 -19.10
CA LYS A 82 15.13 2.25 -18.26
C LYS A 82 13.86 2.97 -17.80
N LEU A 83 12.86 2.22 -17.35
CA LEU A 83 11.57 2.75 -16.92
C LEU A 83 11.29 2.39 -15.46
N VAL A 84 10.65 3.32 -14.75
CA VAL A 84 10.03 3.11 -13.46
C VAL A 84 8.54 3.25 -13.62
N THR A 85 7.83 2.20 -13.26
CA THR A 85 6.37 2.12 -13.35
C THR A 85 5.81 1.96 -11.94
N VAL A 86 5.02 2.93 -11.51
CA VAL A 86 4.26 2.86 -10.26
C VAL A 86 2.80 2.65 -10.60
N THR A 87 2.27 1.52 -10.16
CA THR A 87 0.85 1.19 -10.32
C THR A 87 0.21 1.04 -8.96
N SER A 88 -0.92 1.71 -8.73
CA SER A 88 -1.77 1.46 -7.57
C SER A 88 -3.10 0.88 -7.98
N TYR A 89 -3.53 -0.16 -7.27
CA TYR A 89 -4.82 -0.82 -7.45
C TYR A 89 -5.68 -0.59 -6.21
N GLY A 90 -6.92 -0.15 -6.36
CA GLY A 90 -7.86 -0.06 -5.26
C GLY A 90 -9.29 -0.26 -5.74
N LEU A 91 -10.25 -0.17 -4.82
CA LEU A 91 -11.68 -0.26 -5.19
C LEU A 91 -12.12 0.85 -6.16
N LEU A 92 -11.47 2.01 -6.10
CA LEU A 92 -11.79 3.16 -6.97
C LEU A 92 -11.10 3.09 -8.35
N GLY A 93 -10.36 2.01 -8.63
CA GLY A 93 -9.73 1.77 -9.92
C GLY A 93 -8.21 1.65 -9.86
N ARG A 94 -7.60 1.76 -11.05
CA ARG A 94 -6.16 1.60 -11.28
C ARG A 94 -5.55 2.94 -11.65
N ARG A 95 -4.51 3.36 -10.92
CA ARG A 95 -3.66 4.49 -11.32
C ARG A 95 -2.32 3.93 -11.77
N HIS A 96 -1.85 4.37 -12.92
CA HIS A 96 -0.62 3.91 -13.52
C HIS A 96 0.21 5.12 -13.94
N GLN A 97 1.46 5.16 -13.48
CA GLN A 97 2.37 6.26 -13.73
C GLN A 97 3.73 5.70 -14.13
N GLU A 98 4.19 6.09 -15.32
CA GLU A 98 5.49 5.70 -15.86
C GLU A 98 6.41 6.91 -15.93
N ARG A 99 7.68 6.70 -15.59
CA ARG A 99 8.75 7.69 -15.60
C ARG A 99 10.04 7.06 -16.09
N GLN A 100 10.90 7.82 -16.75
CA GLN A 100 12.20 7.31 -17.15
C GLN A 100 13.14 7.23 -15.93
N LEU A 101 13.98 6.20 -15.88
CA LEU A 101 14.96 6.01 -14.82
C LEU A 101 15.97 7.17 -14.78
N THR A 102 16.27 7.76 -15.93
CA THR A 102 17.16 8.94 -16.06
C THR A 102 16.57 10.19 -15.42
N ASP A 103 15.25 10.27 -15.31
CA ASP A 103 14.57 11.40 -14.68
C ASP A 103 14.55 11.27 -13.16
N VAL A 104 14.87 10.09 -12.61
CA VAL A 104 14.95 9.88 -11.17
C VAL A 104 16.25 10.51 -10.67
N LYS A 105 16.12 11.53 -9.81
CA LYS A 105 17.23 12.20 -9.15
C LYS A 105 17.63 11.47 -7.86
N GLY A 106 16.65 10.97 -7.12
CA GLY A 106 16.89 10.36 -5.82
C GLY A 106 15.66 9.71 -5.21
N LEU A 107 15.87 9.05 -4.07
CA LEU A 107 14.83 8.45 -3.25
C LEU A 107 14.69 9.23 -1.94
N GLU A 108 13.62 10.00 -1.80
CA GLU A 108 13.27 10.67 -0.55
C GLU A 108 12.48 9.70 0.35
N VAL A 109 12.97 9.49 1.56
CA VAL A 109 12.29 8.71 2.60
C VAL A 109 11.81 9.66 3.68
N ARG A 110 10.52 9.96 3.69
CA ARG A 110 9.93 10.77 4.76
C ARG A 110 9.52 9.90 5.94
N VAL A 111 10.00 10.26 7.12
CA VAL A 111 9.65 9.58 8.36
C VAL A 111 8.71 10.49 9.15
N LEU A 112 7.43 10.11 9.26
CA LEU A 112 6.40 10.94 9.90
C LEU A 112 6.35 10.76 11.41
N ARG A 113 6.19 9.50 11.86
CA ARG A 113 6.07 9.09 13.27
C ARG A 113 6.77 7.74 13.44
N ARG A 114 7.07 7.31 14.69
CA ARG A 114 7.77 6.05 15.04
C ARG A 114 7.29 4.86 14.18
N ALA A 115 7.99 4.61 13.07
CA ALA A 115 7.76 3.57 12.06
C ALA A 115 6.72 3.81 10.94
N GLN A 116 6.33 5.06 10.65
CA GLN A 116 5.58 5.45 9.45
C GLN A 116 6.49 6.12 8.42
N TYR A 117 6.60 5.49 7.25
CA TYR A 117 7.48 5.89 6.18
C TYR A 117 6.68 6.24 4.93
N ARG A 118 7.10 7.27 4.20
CA ARG A 118 6.62 7.58 2.86
C ARG A 118 7.79 7.64 1.91
N LEU A 119 7.81 6.71 0.96
CA LEU A 119 8.83 6.63 -0.08
C LEU A 119 8.39 7.46 -1.29
N LEU A 120 9.20 8.43 -1.67
CA LEU A 120 8.96 9.35 -2.77
C LEU A 120 10.16 9.30 -3.71
N LEU A 121 9.90 9.12 -5.01
CA LEU A 121 10.90 9.34 -6.04
C LEU A 121 10.98 10.84 -6.31
N ALA A 122 12.14 11.42 -6.10
CA ALA A 122 12.43 12.78 -6.51
C ALA A 122 12.81 12.77 -7.99
N LEU A 123 12.02 13.42 -8.83
CA LEU A 123 12.30 13.54 -10.26
C LEU A 123 13.11 14.82 -10.54
N ARG A 124 13.87 14.82 -11.63
CA ARG A 124 14.63 15.99 -12.11
C ARG A 124 13.72 17.18 -12.46
N SER A 125 12.46 16.91 -12.80
CA SER A 125 11.42 17.93 -13.00
C SER A 125 11.02 18.67 -11.72
N GLY A 126 11.44 18.19 -10.54
CA GLY A 126 10.98 18.68 -9.24
C GLY A 126 9.70 18.00 -8.74
N GLU A 127 9.04 17.17 -9.57
CA GLU A 127 7.91 16.36 -9.14
C GLU A 127 8.35 15.27 -8.15
N ARG A 128 7.49 14.98 -7.16
CA ARG A 128 7.69 13.89 -6.19
C ARG A 128 6.64 12.80 -6.42
N LEU A 129 7.08 11.64 -6.89
CA LEU A 129 6.20 10.52 -7.19
C LEU A 129 6.19 9.52 -6.03
N PRO A 130 5.07 9.32 -5.32
CA PRO A 130 5.00 8.31 -4.27
C PRO A 130 5.08 6.90 -4.84
N LEU A 131 5.94 6.07 -4.24
CA LEU A 131 6.15 4.65 -4.61
C LEU A 131 5.01 3.75 -4.18
N ALA A 132 4.30 4.14 -3.12
CA ALA A 132 3.11 3.47 -2.62
C ALA A 132 2.01 4.52 -2.37
N PRO A 133 0.73 4.17 -2.57
CA PRO A 133 -0.37 5.11 -2.38
C PRO A 133 -0.68 5.39 -0.90
N PHE A 134 -0.11 4.63 0.04
CA PHE A 134 -0.30 4.73 1.48
C PHE A 134 1.04 4.86 2.23
N TYR A 135 0.96 5.26 3.50
CA TYR A 135 2.11 5.24 4.42
C TYR A 135 2.50 3.81 4.76
N LEU A 136 3.79 3.53 4.61
CA LEU A 136 4.37 2.23 4.92
C LEU A 136 4.61 2.16 6.42
N ILE A 137 4.02 1.14 7.07
CA ILE A 137 4.12 0.97 8.52
C ILE A 137 5.07 -0.20 8.79
N SER A 138 6.12 0.05 9.56
CA SER A 138 7.20 -0.92 9.84
C SER A 138 7.98 -1.28 8.57
N PHE A 139 8.47 -0.25 7.88
CA PHE A 139 9.34 -0.41 6.71
C PHE A 139 10.79 -0.63 7.15
N SER A 140 11.46 -1.68 6.67
CA SER A 140 12.83 -1.98 7.07
C SER A 140 13.85 -1.14 6.29
N ASP A 141 14.93 -0.73 6.96
CA ASP A 141 16.04 -0.01 6.32
C ASP A 141 16.70 -0.83 5.20
N GLN A 142 16.71 -2.16 5.33
CA GLN A 142 17.18 -3.05 4.28
C GLN A 142 16.29 -2.98 3.03
N GLY A 143 14.98 -2.83 3.19
CA GLY A 143 14.05 -2.58 2.08
C GLY A 143 14.35 -1.25 1.39
N ILE A 144 14.60 -0.18 2.16
CA ILE A 144 14.96 1.14 1.61
C ILE A 144 16.24 1.04 0.77
N ARG A 145 17.30 0.45 1.35
CA ARG A 145 18.59 0.30 0.69
C ARG A 145 18.48 -0.51 -0.60
N ARG A 146 17.74 -1.61 -0.61
CA ARG A 146 17.50 -2.41 -1.82
C ARG A 146 16.82 -1.61 -2.93
N ILE A 147 15.85 -0.76 -2.59
CA ILE A 147 15.17 0.10 -3.57
C ILE A 147 16.13 1.18 -4.07
N ALA A 148 16.91 1.79 -3.19
CA ALA A 148 17.89 2.80 -3.53
C ALA A 148 19.01 2.26 -4.44
N GLU A 149 19.58 1.10 -4.10
CA GLU A 149 20.53 0.35 -4.93
C GLU A 149 19.93 0.02 -6.29
N ALA A 150 18.67 -0.41 -6.31
CA ALA A 150 17.97 -0.74 -7.54
C ALA A 150 17.73 0.47 -8.44
N LEU A 151 17.59 1.66 -7.87
CA LEU A 151 17.46 2.92 -8.59
C LEU A 151 18.82 3.56 -8.90
N ASN A 152 19.92 2.97 -8.40
CA ASN A 152 21.27 3.54 -8.45
C ASN A 152 21.35 4.97 -7.89
N VAL A 153 20.66 5.22 -6.77
CA VAL A 153 20.63 6.51 -6.07
C VAL A 153 20.86 6.31 -4.57
N GLU A 154 21.37 7.34 -3.90
CA GLU A 154 21.45 7.35 -2.43
C GLU A 154 20.08 7.68 -1.81
N PRO A 155 19.64 6.97 -0.76
CA PRO A 155 18.40 7.26 -0.08
C PRO A 155 18.58 8.48 0.85
N GLU A 156 17.79 9.51 0.63
CA GLU A 156 17.77 10.70 1.47
C GLU A 156 16.70 10.54 2.56
N LEU A 157 17.13 10.40 3.81
CA LEU A 157 16.26 10.29 4.98
C LEU A 157 15.84 11.70 5.43
N ILE A 158 14.57 12.04 5.22
CA ILE A 158 14.00 13.32 5.63
C ILE A 158 13.12 13.08 6.86
N PRO A 159 13.58 13.39 8.08
CA PRO A 159 12.72 13.38 9.25
C PRO A 159 11.67 14.50 9.10
N GLU A 160 10.40 14.14 9.07
CA GLU A 160 9.33 15.12 9.02
C GLU A 160 9.23 15.76 10.42
N LYS A 161 9.76 16.97 10.57
CA LYS A 161 9.69 17.70 11.85
C LYS A 161 8.21 17.85 12.23
N PRO A 162 7.80 17.43 13.44
CA PRO A 162 6.46 17.71 13.92
C PRO A 162 6.35 19.21 14.22
N GLY A 163 5.82 19.97 13.26
CA GLY A 163 5.52 21.39 13.44
C GLY A 163 6.33 22.32 12.55
N GLY A 164 5.84 22.54 11.33
CA GLY A 164 6.06 23.77 10.59
C GLY A 164 4.70 24.39 10.30
N ARG A 165 4.11 25.07 11.29
CA ARG A 165 2.97 25.96 11.05
C ARG A 165 3.39 27.00 10.02
N ARG A 166 2.66 27.09 8.91
CA ARG A 166 2.37 28.33 8.23
C ARG A 166 0.88 28.38 8.02
#